data_AF-A0A148N4F1-F1
#
_entry.id   AF-A0A148N4F1-F1
#
_cell.length_a   1.000
_cell.length_b   1.000
_cell.length_c   1.000
_cell.angle_alpha   90.00
_cell.angle_beta   90.00
_cell.angle_gamma   90.00
#
_symmetry.space_group_name_H-M   'P 1'
#
loop_
_entity.id
_entity.type
_entity.pdbx_description
1 polymer ?
#
loop_
_entity_poly.entity_id
_entity_poly.type
_entity_poly.pdbx_seq_one_letter_code
_entity_poly.pdbx_strand_id
1 'polypeptide(L)'
;MVIQRISVIAALFTLVFANTGFSEEATRAKDYAYFKDTTIWPSLDINVCWERQTDPKWNNTKENRELVRKAIKRTWEKASLVRFVGWGWCPAGYFYGVRISMGGADVAPNSYGLGVELLRFHPIKNKRGVYLDFNLNKRPYFGWFGTPLKDKCLENGFNLKECIEFTAVHEFGHVLGLSHEHNRPDDPLFDPISLCHTDDAERLNVYGNTLFTEYDPDSIMNYCRQKYFGDSTLSKMDEFAVKVYYGNIPEFNANTNYLDIPRVEVGNVGFFALLKHEGGGVFSLLRAGRTTETSSVITKYNYPVLILPMVKFVANGKVTAVYKARLRRRSDGRFKIEGFDPKRVHPCTKYPEVNTANCYE
;
A
#
# COMPACT_ATOMS: atom_id res chain seq x y z
N MET A 1 51.88 -6.46 50.06
CA MET A 1 51.31 -6.77 51.39
C MET A 1 49.93 -6.13 51.46
N VAL A 2 48.81 -6.87 51.35
CA VAL A 2 48.20 -7.73 52.40
C VAL A 2 47.60 -6.83 53.49
N ILE A 3 46.30 -6.83 53.86
CA ILE A 3 45.20 -7.78 53.67
C ILE A 3 43.87 -7.16 54.22
N GLN A 4 42.73 -7.52 53.59
CA GLN A 4 41.39 -7.88 54.14
C GLN A 4 40.59 -6.93 55.07
N ARG A 5 39.30 -6.60 54.76
CA ARG A 5 37.98 -7.31 54.98
C ARG A 5 37.15 -6.45 55.98
N ILE A 6 35.82 -6.30 56.03
CA ILE A 6 34.63 -7.03 55.55
C ILE A 6 33.37 -6.13 55.74
N SER A 7 32.43 -6.20 54.77
CA SER A 7 30.94 -6.24 54.84
C SER A 7 29.98 -5.07 55.18
N VAL A 8 28.87 -5.08 54.37
CA VAL A 8 27.43 -4.80 54.63
C VAL A 8 26.77 -3.55 53.99
N ILE A 9 26.06 -3.81 52.87
CA ILE A 9 24.69 -3.40 52.43
C ILE A 9 24.23 -1.93 52.64
N ALA A 10 23.92 -1.24 51.53
CA ALA A 10 22.76 -0.34 51.44
C ALA A 10 22.24 -0.25 49.98
N ALA A 11 21.00 -0.69 49.80
CA ALA A 11 20.19 -0.56 48.59
C ALA A 11 19.71 0.89 48.36
N LEU A 12 19.12 1.14 47.18
CA LEU A 12 18.03 2.07 46.84
C LEU A 12 18.31 2.90 45.59
N PHE A 13 17.83 2.42 44.43
CA PHE A 13 17.07 3.23 43.45
C PHE A 13 16.32 2.30 42.49
N THR A 14 15.48 1.42 43.04
CA THR A 14 14.32 0.87 42.34
C THR A 14 13.15 1.80 42.62
N LEU A 15 12.93 2.78 41.74
CA LEU A 15 11.68 3.53 41.76
C LEU A 15 10.60 2.66 41.13
N VAL A 16 9.70 2.23 42.00
CA VAL A 16 8.47 1.51 41.73
C VAL A 16 7.62 2.29 40.72
N PHE A 17 7.59 1.83 39.47
CA PHE A 17 6.47 2.12 38.58
C PHE A 17 5.33 1.18 38.99
N ALA A 18 4.35 1.70 39.72
CA ALA A 18 3.09 1.02 39.95
C ALA A 18 1.92 1.93 39.59
N ASN A 19 1.08 1.39 38.70
CA ASN A 19 -0.31 1.76 38.44
C ASN A 19 -0.60 2.93 37.49
N THR A 20 -0.23 2.76 36.23
CA THR A 20 -1.22 2.78 35.15
C THR A 20 -1.00 1.53 34.30
N GLY A 21 -2.00 0.64 34.21
CA GLY A 21 -1.94 -0.59 33.43
C GLY A 21 -1.83 -0.35 31.93
N PHE A 22 -0.65 0.03 31.46
CA PHE A 22 -0.13 -0.43 30.18
C PHE A 22 0.56 -1.75 30.49
N SER A 23 -0.11 -2.86 30.19
CA SER A 23 0.60 -4.12 30.02
C SER A 23 1.59 -3.88 28.87
N GLU A 24 2.88 -3.90 29.20
CA GLU A 24 3.98 -3.90 28.25
C GLU A 24 4.19 -5.31 27.67
N GLU A 25 3.10 -6.03 27.38
CA GLU A 25 3.08 -7.06 26.34
C GLU A 25 2.51 -6.43 25.07
N ALA A 26 3.19 -5.41 24.55
CA ALA A 26 3.19 -5.19 23.11
C ALA A 26 3.97 -6.37 22.51
N THR A 27 3.31 -7.53 22.41
CA THR A 27 3.78 -8.62 21.56
C THR A 27 4.06 -8.00 20.20
N ARG A 28 5.32 -8.12 19.79
CA ARG A 28 5.89 -7.49 18.60
C ARG A 28 5.17 -8.02 17.36
N ALA A 29 4.06 -7.39 16.99
CA ALA A 29 3.32 -7.68 15.78
C ALA A 29 4.17 -7.23 14.59
N LYS A 30 4.82 -8.20 13.93
CA LYS A 30 5.55 -8.01 12.69
C LYS A 30 4.53 -8.08 11.56
N ASP A 31 3.90 -6.96 11.27
CA ASP A 31 2.80 -6.92 10.33
C ASP A 31 3.16 -5.91 9.24
N TYR A 32 3.57 -6.38 8.05
CA TYR A 32 4.09 -5.52 7.00
C TYR A 32 3.38 -5.48 5.61
N ALA A 33 3.49 -4.41 4.79
CA ALA A 33 3.00 -4.16 3.40
C ALA A 33 4.12 -3.41 2.70
N TYR A 34 4.57 -3.79 1.49
CA TYR A 34 5.87 -3.31 1.02
C TYR A 34 5.85 -2.06 0.14
N PHE A 35 5.37 -0.94 0.69
CA PHE A 35 5.43 0.36 0.03
C PHE A 35 6.78 1.04 0.19
N LYS A 36 7.13 1.93 -0.74
CA LYS A 36 8.18 2.94 -0.54
C LYS A 36 7.55 4.30 -0.21
N ASP A 37 7.34 4.59 1.08
CA ASP A 37 6.64 5.79 1.59
C ASP A 37 7.19 7.13 1.06
N THR A 38 8.50 7.21 0.86
CA THR A 38 9.20 8.39 0.31
C THR A 38 8.86 8.68 -1.16
N THR A 39 8.12 7.80 -1.83
CA THR A 39 7.84 7.92 -3.27
C THR A 39 6.36 8.11 -3.60
N ILE A 40 5.50 8.24 -2.59
CA ILE A 40 4.07 8.43 -2.78
C ILE A 40 3.78 9.73 -3.56
N TRP A 41 2.82 9.66 -4.49
CA TRP A 41 2.42 10.84 -5.25
C TRP A 41 1.75 11.87 -4.34
N PRO A 42 2.15 13.16 -4.41
CA PRO A 42 1.49 14.22 -3.65
C PRO A 42 0.11 14.60 -4.21
N SER A 43 -0.20 14.16 -5.43
CA SER A 43 -1.48 14.38 -6.11
C SER A 43 -2.21 13.05 -6.30
N LEU A 44 -3.54 13.06 -6.12
CA LEU A 44 -4.40 11.93 -6.46
C LEU A 44 -4.64 11.82 -7.97
N ASP A 45 -4.56 12.94 -8.70
CA ASP A 45 -4.56 12.93 -10.16
C ASP A 45 -3.12 12.73 -10.65
N ILE A 46 -2.82 11.53 -11.14
CA ILE A 46 -1.51 11.13 -11.63
C ILE A 46 -1.55 11.15 -13.17
N ASN A 47 -0.78 12.06 -13.78
CA ASN A 47 -0.69 12.14 -15.23
C ASN A 47 0.03 10.91 -15.79
N VAL A 48 -0.53 10.32 -16.84
CA VAL A 48 0.07 9.24 -17.62
C VAL A 48 -0.01 9.55 -19.10
N CYS A 49 0.94 9.06 -19.88
CA CYS A 49 0.92 9.18 -21.33
C CYS A 49 1.60 7.98 -21.99
N TRP A 50 1.27 7.73 -23.25
CA TRP A 50 1.90 6.69 -24.06
C TRP A 50 3.06 7.26 -24.87
N GLU A 51 4.22 6.62 -24.80
CA GLU A 51 5.30 6.93 -25.74
C GLU A 51 4.90 6.50 -27.14
N ARG A 52 5.31 7.29 -28.13
CA ARG A 52 4.94 7.03 -29.52
C ARG A 52 5.68 5.80 -30.04
N GLN A 53 4.93 4.72 -30.24
CA GLN A 53 5.38 3.50 -30.90
C GLN A 53 4.29 3.05 -31.87
N THR A 54 4.55 3.13 -33.17
CA THR A 54 3.55 2.82 -34.21
C THR A 54 3.94 1.63 -35.08
N ASP A 55 5.08 0.98 -34.83
CA ASP A 55 5.44 -0.26 -35.54
C ASP A 55 4.40 -1.35 -35.19
N PRO A 56 3.67 -1.89 -36.19
CA PRO A 56 2.60 -2.87 -35.97
C PRO A 56 3.05 -4.11 -35.20
N LYS A 57 4.34 -4.48 -35.28
CA LYS A 57 4.87 -5.67 -34.61
C LYS A 57 4.72 -5.63 -33.09
N TRP A 58 4.55 -4.44 -32.49
CA TRP A 58 4.39 -4.27 -31.04
C TRP A 58 2.95 -4.31 -30.56
N ASN A 59 1.99 -4.50 -31.47
CA ASN A 59 0.57 -4.60 -31.14
C ASN A 59 0.04 -3.41 -30.31
N ASN A 60 0.61 -2.21 -30.49
CA ASN A 60 0.19 -0.98 -29.81
C ASN A 60 -1.07 -0.40 -30.45
N THR A 61 -2.15 -1.15 -30.38
CA THR A 61 -3.47 -0.76 -30.88
C THR A 61 -4.19 0.13 -29.89
N LYS A 62 -5.20 0.88 -30.37
CA LYS A 62 -6.05 1.68 -29.48
C LYS A 62 -6.79 0.78 -28.49
N GLU A 63 -7.16 -0.40 -28.94
CA GLU A 63 -7.86 -1.43 -28.19
C GLU A 63 -7.02 -1.92 -27.00
N ASN A 64 -5.73 -2.20 -27.19
CA ASN A 64 -4.84 -2.65 -26.11
C ASN A 64 -4.53 -1.52 -25.11
N ARG A 65 -4.36 -0.28 -25.57
CA ARG A 65 -4.22 0.87 -24.65
C ARG A 65 -5.48 1.09 -23.81
N GLU A 66 -6.64 0.92 -24.43
CA GLU A 66 -7.93 1.03 -23.74
C GLU A 66 -8.18 -0.13 -22.76
N LEU A 67 -7.67 -1.33 -23.09
CA LEU A 67 -7.66 -2.49 -22.20
C LEU A 67 -6.92 -2.17 -20.90
N VAL A 68 -5.70 -1.66 -21.00
CA VAL A 68 -4.90 -1.19 -19.85
C VAL A 68 -5.66 -0.16 -19.04
N ARG A 69 -6.14 0.91 -19.68
CA ARG A 69 -6.88 1.99 -19.01
C ARG A 69 -8.08 1.46 -18.20
N LYS A 70 -8.86 0.55 -18.79
CA LYS A 70 -10.01 -0.08 -18.13
C LYS A 70 -9.59 -0.98 -16.97
N ALA A 71 -8.49 -1.71 -17.11
CA ALA A 71 -7.94 -2.56 -16.07
C ALA A 71 -7.50 -1.74 -14.84
N ILE A 72 -6.79 -0.63 -15.05
CA ILE A 72 -6.39 0.27 -13.96
C ILE A 72 -7.63 0.91 -13.29
N LYS A 73 -8.62 1.32 -14.09
CA LYS A 73 -9.87 1.88 -13.57
C LYS A 73 -10.64 0.92 -12.66
N ARG A 74 -10.76 -0.36 -13.05
CA ARG A 74 -11.54 -1.36 -12.28
C ARG A 74 -10.78 -1.92 -11.06
N THR A 75 -9.47 -1.68 -10.97
CA THR A 75 -8.58 -2.14 -9.89
C THR A 75 -8.19 -0.97 -8.99
N TRP A 76 -7.07 -0.31 -9.28
CA TRP A 76 -6.46 0.72 -8.43
C TRP A 76 -7.35 1.95 -8.23
N GLU A 77 -8.00 2.47 -9.28
CA GLU A 77 -8.88 3.64 -9.13
C GLU A 77 -10.18 3.30 -8.38
N LYS A 78 -10.61 2.04 -8.42
CA LYS A 78 -11.77 1.56 -7.66
C LYS A 78 -11.42 1.38 -6.18
N ALA A 79 -10.21 0.92 -5.88
CA ALA A 79 -9.76 0.66 -4.51
C ALA A 79 -9.32 1.92 -3.75
N SER A 80 -9.01 3.00 -4.47
CA SER A 80 -8.45 4.24 -3.91
C SER A 80 -9.12 5.51 -4.49
N LEU A 81 -8.63 6.69 -4.09
CA LEU A 81 -9.04 7.96 -4.70
C LEU A 81 -8.12 8.39 -5.85
N VAL A 82 -7.06 7.64 -6.17
CA VAL A 82 -6.19 7.96 -7.33
C VAL A 82 -6.97 7.93 -8.63
N ARG A 83 -6.69 8.88 -9.51
CA ARG A 83 -7.13 8.89 -10.90
C ARG A 83 -5.92 9.02 -11.82
N PHE A 84 -5.79 8.11 -12.76
CA PHE A 84 -4.81 8.22 -13.81
C PHE A 84 -5.42 9.01 -14.96
N VAL A 85 -4.80 10.13 -15.32
CA VAL A 85 -5.34 11.09 -16.29
C VAL A 85 -4.37 11.35 -17.45
N GLY A 86 -4.88 11.85 -18.57
CA GLY A 86 -4.03 12.30 -19.67
C GLY A 86 -3.59 11.24 -20.69
N TRP A 87 -4.15 10.01 -20.65
CA TRP A 87 -3.92 8.79 -21.47
C TRP A 87 -3.73 8.89 -23.01
N GLY A 88 -3.46 10.08 -23.57
CA GLY A 88 -3.00 10.29 -24.92
C GLY A 88 -1.48 10.08 -25.07
N TRP A 89 -0.94 10.61 -26.16
CA TRP A 89 0.48 10.53 -26.46
C TRP A 89 1.31 11.45 -25.58
N CYS A 90 2.50 11.00 -25.20
CA CYS A 90 3.43 11.83 -24.46
C CYS A 90 3.86 13.05 -25.28
N PRO A 91 3.94 14.24 -24.66
CA PRO A 91 4.51 15.41 -25.32
C PRO A 91 6.01 15.22 -25.57
N ALA A 92 6.54 15.97 -26.53
CA ALA A 92 7.99 16.11 -26.67
C ALA A 92 8.54 16.87 -25.46
N GLY A 93 9.71 16.46 -24.95
CA GLY A 93 10.33 17.12 -23.80
C GLY A 93 9.60 16.81 -22.48
N TYR A 94 9.74 17.73 -21.51
CA TYR A 94 9.36 17.50 -20.12
C TYR A 94 7.90 17.11 -19.95
N PHE A 95 7.65 16.13 -19.08
CA PHE A 95 6.32 15.67 -18.72
C PHE A 95 6.31 15.33 -17.23
N TYR A 96 5.45 15.98 -16.45
CA TYR A 96 5.27 15.69 -15.04
C TYR A 96 4.22 14.58 -14.87
N GLY A 97 4.69 13.34 -15.00
CA GLY A 97 3.85 12.15 -14.89
C GLY A 97 4.58 10.89 -15.35
N VAL A 98 3.83 9.80 -15.50
CA VAL A 98 4.34 8.50 -15.92
C VAL A 98 4.30 8.37 -17.44
N ARG A 99 5.46 8.07 -18.04
CA ARG A 99 5.58 7.80 -19.48
C ARG A 99 5.58 6.28 -19.69
N ILE A 100 4.56 5.78 -20.37
CA ILE A 100 4.35 4.36 -20.63
C ILE A 100 4.92 4.02 -21.99
N SER A 101 6.00 3.27 -22.00
CA SER A 101 6.65 2.77 -23.21
C SER A 101 6.08 1.42 -23.61
N MET A 102 5.97 1.17 -24.91
CA MET A 102 5.72 -0.16 -25.47
C MET A 102 6.69 -0.39 -26.61
N GLY A 103 7.16 -1.62 -26.76
CA GLY A 103 8.00 -2.03 -27.86
C GLY A 103 9.40 -1.41 -27.90
N GLY A 104 10.31 -2.06 -28.61
CA GLY A 104 11.70 -1.61 -28.80
C GLY A 104 12.64 -1.94 -27.64
N ALA A 105 12.18 -2.73 -26.68
CA ALA A 105 12.98 -3.23 -25.58
C ALA A 105 13.05 -4.75 -25.64
N ASP A 106 14.25 -5.32 -25.51
CA ASP A 106 14.43 -6.73 -25.20
C ASP A 106 14.22 -6.97 -23.70
N VAL A 107 13.09 -6.49 -23.17
CA VAL A 107 12.73 -6.57 -21.76
C VAL A 107 11.28 -7.02 -21.63
N ALA A 108 10.98 -7.79 -20.58
CA ALA A 108 9.61 -8.09 -20.14
C ALA A 108 8.93 -6.81 -19.59
N PRO A 109 7.60 -6.77 -19.41
CA PRO A 109 6.94 -5.68 -18.69
C PRO A 109 7.66 -5.39 -17.37
N ASN A 110 7.91 -4.10 -17.11
CA ASN A 110 8.67 -3.68 -15.94
C ASN A 110 8.49 -2.18 -15.64
N SER A 111 8.68 -1.82 -14.37
CA SER A 111 8.78 -0.45 -13.89
C SER A 111 10.20 -0.18 -13.42
N TYR A 112 10.80 0.93 -13.86
CA TYR A 112 12.18 1.28 -13.46
C TYR A 112 12.25 2.07 -12.14
N GLY A 113 11.12 2.26 -11.48
CA GLY A 113 11.05 2.94 -10.18
C GLY A 113 9.70 2.82 -9.52
N LEU A 114 9.60 3.38 -8.32
CA LEU A 114 8.39 3.41 -7.52
C LEU A 114 7.84 4.83 -7.45
N GLY A 115 6.52 4.99 -7.64
CA GLY A 115 5.89 6.27 -7.36
C GLY A 115 6.48 7.45 -8.15
N VAL A 116 6.72 8.57 -7.46
CA VAL A 116 7.32 9.79 -8.03
C VAL A 116 8.75 9.61 -8.52
N GLU A 117 9.43 8.50 -8.20
CA GLU A 117 10.72 8.20 -8.82
C GLU A 117 10.60 8.05 -10.32
N LEU A 118 9.40 7.70 -10.82
CA LEU A 118 9.13 7.59 -12.24
C LEU A 118 9.29 8.93 -12.99
N LEU A 119 9.23 10.07 -12.28
CA LEU A 119 9.43 11.40 -12.86
C LEU A 119 10.85 11.62 -13.40
N ARG A 120 11.85 10.85 -12.94
CA ARG A 120 13.23 10.97 -13.43
C ARG A 120 13.46 10.26 -14.78
N PHE A 121 12.47 9.50 -15.25
CA PHE A 121 12.56 8.72 -16.48
C PHE A 121 11.99 9.55 -17.64
N HIS A 122 12.91 10.03 -18.48
CA HIS A 122 12.63 10.97 -19.55
C HIS A 122 13.30 10.48 -20.86
N PRO A 123 12.65 10.62 -22.04
CA PRO A 123 13.16 10.12 -23.31
C PRO A 123 14.55 10.65 -23.68
N ILE A 124 14.89 11.88 -23.28
CA ILE A 124 16.24 12.47 -23.49
C ILE A 124 17.37 11.60 -22.90
N LYS A 125 17.08 10.74 -21.90
CA LYS A 125 18.09 9.89 -21.25
C LYS A 125 18.03 8.41 -21.65
N ASN A 126 17.22 8.01 -22.65
CA ASN A 126 16.94 6.61 -22.98
C ASN A 126 16.44 5.76 -21.78
N LYS A 127 15.89 6.43 -20.76
CA LYS A 127 15.41 5.79 -19.53
C LYS A 127 13.89 5.69 -19.61
N ARG A 128 13.36 4.46 -19.52
CA ARG A 128 11.92 4.15 -19.61
C ARG A 128 11.30 4.24 -18.22
N GLY A 129 10.10 4.83 -18.09
CA GLY A 129 9.39 4.88 -16.81
C GLY A 129 8.72 3.55 -16.51
N VAL A 130 7.59 3.31 -17.16
CA VAL A 130 6.89 2.02 -17.19
C VAL A 130 7.01 1.44 -18.59
N TYR A 131 7.28 0.14 -18.70
CA TYR A 131 7.31 -0.58 -19.95
C TYR A 131 6.25 -1.68 -19.94
N LEU A 132 5.41 -1.72 -20.97
CA LEU A 132 4.42 -2.77 -21.21
C LEU A 132 4.73 -3.49 -22.53
N ASP A 133 4.42 -4.78 -22.59
CA ASP A 133 4.52 -5.61 -23.80
C ASP A 133 3.15 -6.26 -24.09
N PHE A 134 2.53 -5.91 -25.22
CA PHE A 134 1.23 -6.46 -25.61
C PHE A 134 1.32 -7.78 -26.37
N ASN A 135 2.53 -8.23 -26.70
CA ASN A 135 2.73 -9.55 -27.28
C ASN A 135 3.07 -10.59 -26.20
N LEU A 136 3.71 -10.16 -25.10
CA LEU A 136 4.19 -11.02 -24.02
C LEU A 136 5.08 -12.18 -24.51
N ASN A 137 5.74 -11.97 -25.65
CA ASN A 137 6.61 -12.96 -26.29
C ASN A 137 8.00 -12.99 -25.64
N LYS A 138 8.29 -12.04 -24.73
CA LYS A 138 9.57 -11.96 -24.05
C LYS A 138 9.59 -12.85 -22.81
N ARG A 139 10.79 -13.36 -22.52
CA ARG A 139 11.09 -14.07 -21.28
C ARG A 139 11.46 -13.04 -20.21
N PRO A 140 11.12 -13.27 -18.93
CA PRO A 140 11.74 -12.53 -17.83
C PRO A 140 13.27 -12.62 -17.92
N TYR A 141 13.99 -11.62 -17.39
CA TYR A 141 15.46 -11.56 -17.43
C TYR A 141 16.15 -12.74 -16.70
N PHE A 142 15.42 -13.45 -15.86
CA PHE A 142 15.91 -14.58 -15.08
C PHE A 142 15.24 -15.86 -15.55
N GLY A 143 16.00 -16.95 -15.57
CA GLY A 143 15.73 -18.26 -16.21
C GLY A 143 14.55 -19.06 -15.64
N TRP A 144 13.50 -18.36 -15.22
CA TRP A 144 12.40 -18.80 -14.40
C TRP A 144 11.45 -19.77 -15.07
N PHE A 145 11.29 -19.64 -16.39
CA PHE A 145 10.37 -20.50 -17.12
C PHE A 145 10.93 -21.08 -18.40
N GLY A 146 12.02 -20.57 -18.97
CA GLY A 146 12.39 -20.92 -20.36
C GLY A 146 11.29 -20.65 -21.40
N THR A 147 10.07 -20.28 -20.98
CA THR A 147 8.89 -20.01 -21.78
C THR A 147 8.55 -18.52 -21.69
N PRO A 148 8.11 -17.92 -22.81
CA PRO A 148 7.50 -16.60 -22.84
C PRO A 148 6.42 -16.40 -21.77
N LEU A 149 6.28 -15.17 -21.24
CA LEU A 149 5.24 -14.81 -20.27
C LEU A 149 3.82 -15.17 -20.76
N LYS A 150 3.61 -15.01 -22.07
CA LYS A 150 2.39 -15.44 -22.74
C LYS A 150 2.08 -16.90 -22.45
N ASP A 151 3.04 -17.80 -22.68
CA ASP A 151 2.80 -19.24 -22.62
C ASP A 151 2.43 -19.67 -21.20
N LYS A 152 3.14 -19.17 -20.19
CA LYS A 152 2.79 -19.42 -18.78
C LYS A 152 1.38 -18.91 -18.43
N CYS A 153 1.03 -17.72 -18.88
CA CYS A 153 -0.29 -17.16 -18.61
C CYS A 153 -1.41 -18.00 -19.29
N LEU A 154 -1.16 -18.48 -20.51
CA LEU A 154 -2.07 -19.37 -21.21
C LEU A 154 -2.18 -20.76 -20.53
N GLU A 155 -1.06 -21.31 -20.04
CA GLU A 155 -1.02 -22.55 -19.25
C GLU A 155 -1.84 -22.45 -17.97
N ASN A 156 -1.88 -21.27 -17.34
CA ASN A 156 -2.75 -20.99 -16.19
C ASN A 156 -4.25 -20.90 -16.55
N GLY A 157 -4.61 -21.04 -17.83
CA GLY A 157 -5.99 -21.04 -18.32
C GLY A 157 -6.55 -19.66 -18.69
N PHE A 158 -5.69 -18.64 -18.78
CA PHE A 158 -6.09 -17.28 -19.17
C PHE A 158 -5.90 -17.05 -20.67
N ASN A 159 -6.49 -15.98 -21.19
CA ASN A 159 -6.27 -15.50 -22.55
C ASN A 159 -5.33 -14.29 -22.60
N LEU A 160 -4.78 -13.98 -23.78
CA LEU A 160 -3.79 -12.89 -23.95
C LEU A 160 -4.26 -11.54 -23.37
N LYS A 161 -5.55 -11.20 -23.47
CA LYS A 161 -6.04 -9.93 -22.92
C LYS A 161 -5.93 -9.92 -21.40
N GLU A 162 -6.30 -11.01 -20.73
CA GLU A 162 -6.17 -11.14 -19.27
C GLU A 162 -4.69 -11.05 -18.84
N CYS A 163 -3.77 -11.62 -19.61
CA CYS A 163 -2.34 -11.50 -19.37
C CYS A 163 -1.83 -10.05 -19.49
N ILE A 164 -2.29 -9.31 -20.51
CA ILE A 164 -1.96 -7.89 -20.68
C ILE A 164 -2.49 -7.08 -19.51
N GLU A 165 -3.71 -7.37 -19.07
CA GLU A 165 -4.32 -6.70 -17.94
C GLU A 165 -3.57 -6.99 -16.63
N PHE A 166 -3.18 -8.25 -16.38
CA PHE A 166 -2.36 -8.63 -15.23
C PHE A 166 -1.07 -7.81 -15.17
N THR A 167 -0.29 -7.83 -16.26
CA THR A 167 0.99 -7.12 -16.31
C THR A 167 0.80 -5.61 -16.12
N ALA A 168 -0.21 -5.02 -16.77
CA ALA A 168 -0.50 -3.61 -16.59
C ALA A 168 -0.90 -3.26 -15.14
N VAL A 169 -1.74 -4.07 -14.50
CA VAL A 169 -2.16 -3.83 -13.11
C VAL A 169 -0.96 -3.98 -12.16
N HIS A 170 -0.11 -4.99 -12.37
CA HIS A 170 1.14 -5.17 -11.62
C HIS A 170 2.06 -3.95 -11.74
N GLU A 171 2.38 -3.52 -12.97
CA GLU A 171 3.26 -2.36 -13.18
C GLU A 171 2.67 -1.06 -12.60
N PHE A 172 1.35 -0.90 -12.63
CA PHE A 172 0.70 0.24 -12.00
C PHE A 172 0.70 0.15 -10.47
N GLY A 173 0.89 -1.03 -9.88
CA GLY A 173 1.23 -1.16 -8.47
C GLY A 173 2.56 -0.47 -8.16
N HIS A 174 3.59 -0.68 -8.98
CA HIS A 174 4.85 0.08 -8.87
C HIS A 174 4.67 1.58 -9.10
N VAL A 175 3.82 1.98 -10.05
CA VAL A 175 3.45 3.39 -10.22
C VAL A 175 2.88 4.00 -8.95
N LEU A 176 2.14 3.24 -8.15
CA LEU A 176 1.59 3.71 -6.88
C LEU A 176 2.59 3.64 -5.73
N GLY A 177 3.74 2.99 -5.92
CA GLY A 177 4.82 2.89 -4.94
C GLY A 177 4.90 1.55 -4.21
N LEU A 178 4.15 0.53 -4.67
CA LEU A 178 4.27 -0.83 -4.15
C LEU A 178 5.52 -1.49 -4.72
N SER A 179 6.35 -2.08 -3.86
CA SER A 179 7.41 -3.00 -4.23
C SER A 179 6.86 -4.42 -4.40
N HIS A 180 7.65 -5.32 -5.00
CA HIS A 180 7.29 -6.73 -5.04
C HIS A 180 7.16 -7.32 -3.64
N GLU A 181 6.15 -8.15 -3.44
CA GLU A 181 5.82 -8.72 -2.13
C GLU A 181 6.82 -9.80 -1.70
N HIS A 182 7.33 -10.62 -2.64
CA HIS A 182 8.36 -11.64 -2.36
C HIS A 182 9.74 -11.05 -1.98
N ASN A 183 9.96 -9.75 -2.20
CA ASN A 183 11.20 -9.07 -1.82
C ASN A 183 11.23 -8.59 -0.37
N ARG A 184 10.19 -8.92 0.37
CA ARG A 184 10.06 -8.49 1.74
C ARG A 184 11.06 -9.21 2.64
N PRO A 185 11.66 -8.49 3.60
CA PRO A 185 12.59 -9.11 4.55
C PRO A 185 11.90 -10.06 5.54
N ASP A 186 10.57 -10.04 5.61
CA ASP A 186 9.74 -10.89 6.47
C ASP A 186 8.95 -11.95 5.71
N ASP A 187 9.26 -12.23 4.43
CA ASP A 187 8.58 -13.29 3.67
C ASP A 187 8.72 -14.65 4.40
N PRO A 188 7.62 -15.23 4.91
CA PRO A 188 7.66 -16.49 5.64
C PRO A 188 7.87 -17.70 4.71
N LEU A 189 7.68 -17.51 3.40
CA LEU A 189 7.85 -18.51 2.35
C LEU A 189 9.20 -18.34 1.64
N PHE A 190 10.10 -17.50 2.16
CA PHE A 190 11.41 -17.30 1.58
C PHE A 190 12.15 -18.63 1.44
N ASP A 191 12.41 -19.00 0.20
CA ASP A 191 13.25 -20.13 -0.17
C ASP A 191 14.22 -19.64 -1.25
N PRO A 192 15.53 -19.54 -0.96
CA PRO A 192 16.51 -18.99 -1.88
C PRO A 192 16.74 -19.85 -3.13
N ILE A 193 16.22 -21.09 -3.13
CA ILE A 193 16.26 -22.02 -4.27
C ILE A 193 14.91 -22.03 -4.97
N SER A 194 13.83 -21.70 -4.24
CA SER A 194 12.53 -21.52 -4.88
C SER A 194 12.72 -20.50 -5.96
N LEU A 195 12.19 -20.89 -7.09
CA LEU A 195 12.34 -20.16 -8.28
C LEU A 195 11.86 -18.67 -7.93
N CYS A 196 10.76 -18.40 -7.20
CA CYS A 196 10.17 -17.03 -7.19
C CYS A 196 11.01 -16.01 -6.42
N HIS A 197 11.99 -16.49 -5.64
CA HIS A 197 12.97 -15.68 -4.89
C HIS A 197 14.35 -15.64 -5.55
N THR A 198 14.56 -16.36 -6.66
CA THR A 198 15.80 -16.31 -7.46
C THR A 198 15.85 -15.14 -8.43
N ASP A 199 14.83 -14.26 -8.41
CA ASP A 199 14.89 -12.99 -9.14
C ASP A 199 15.87 -12.06 -8.41
N ASP A 200 16.89 -11.53 -9.12
CA ASP A 200 17.82 -10.55 -8.54
C ASP A 200 17.08 -9.21 -8.40
N ALA A 201 16.19 -9.10 -7.42
CA ALA A 201 15.60 -7.86 -6.96
C ALA A 201 16.65 -6.76 -6.68
N GLU A 202 17.87 -7.19 -6.35
CA GLU A 202 19.04 -6.35 -6.15
C GLU A 202 19.40 -5.50 -7.39
N ARG A 203 19.04 -5.92 -8.62
CA ARG A 203 19.43 -5.20 -9.84
C ARG A 203 18.58 -3.98 -10.17
N LEU A 204 17.34 -3.89 -9.70
CA LEU A 204 16.44 -2.77 -10.03
C LEU A 204 16.22 -1.78 -8.88
N ASN A 205 16.66 -2.11 -7.65
CA ASN A 205 16.55 -1.24 -6.45
C ASN A 205 15.11 -0.74 -6.18
N VAL A 206 14.12 -1.57 -6.52
CA VAL A 206 12.68 -1.31 -6.35
C VAL A 206 12.26 -1.91 -5.01
N TYR A 207 12.86 -1.42 -3.92
CA TYR A 207 12.58 -1.91 -2.56
C TYR A 207 11.60 -0.99 -1.83
N GLY A 208 10.60 -1.59 -1.19
CA GLY A 208 9.79 -0.93 -0.19
C GLY A 208 10.62 -0.63 1.07
N ASN A 209 10.08 0.25 1.90
CA ASN A 209 10.69 0.64 3.18
C ASN A 209 9.64 0.80 4.29
N THR A 210 8.36 0.72 3.93
CA THR A 210 7.25 0.61 4.87
C THR A 210 6.78 -0.82 4.84
N LEU A 211 6.17 -1.15 5.96
CA LEU A 211 5.89 -2.48 6.37
C LEU A 211 4.71 -2.25 7.35
N PHE A 212 3.44 -2.33 6.88
CA PHE A 212 2.25 -2.21 7.75
C PHE A 212 1.06 -3.23 7.64
N THR A 213 0.97 -4.12 6.63
CA THR A 213 -0.06 -5.20 6.48
C THR A 213 0.41 -6.56 7.02
N GLU A 214 0.19 -7.72 6.42
CA GLU A 214 0.99 -8.94 6.68
C GLU A 214 1.65 -9.33 5.35
N TYR A 215 2.46 -10.37 5.29
CA TYR A 215 2.85 -10.91 3.99
C TYR A 215 1.62 -11.40 3.24
N ASP A 216 1.44 -10.96 2.00
CA ASP A 216 0.29 -11.31 1.17
C ASP A 216 0.67 -12.32 0.08
N PRO A 217 0.39 -13.63 0.26
CA PRO A 217 0.68 -14.63 -0.75
C PRO A 217 -0.15 -14.44 -2.04
N ASP A 218 -1.27 -13.72 -1.96
CA ASP A 218 -2.18 -13.47 -3.07
C ASP A 218 -2.00 -12.08 -3.71
N SER A 219 -1.02 -11.29 -3.25
CA SER A 219 -0.77 -9.97 -3.80
C SER A 219 -0.49 -10.05 -5.29
N ILE A 220 -1.05 -9.13 -6.07
CA ILE A 220 -0.67 -8.96 -7.47
C ILE A 220 0.82 -8.63 -7.62
N MET A 221 1.46 -8.10 -6.57
CA MET A 221 2.89 -7.81 -6.50
C MET A 221 3.75 -9.02 -6.10
N ASN A 222 3.15 -10.19 -5.85
CA ASN A 222 3.85 -11.39 -5.42
C ASN A 222 4.13 -12.33 -6.59
N TYR A 223 5.41 -12.68 -6.81
CA TYR A 223 5.81 -13.62 -7.85
C TYR A 223 5.59 -15.08 -7.43
N CYS A 224 5.46 -15.33 -6.12
CA CYS A 224 5.16 -16.63 -5.54
C CYS A 224 3.65 -16.93 -5.50
N ARG A 225 2.79 -15.99 -5.96
CA ARG A 225 1.33 -16.16 -5.97
C ARG A 225 0.88 -17.41 -6.74
N GLN A 226 -0.11 -18.14 -6.23
CA GLN A 226 -0.70 -19.26 -6.95
C GLN A 226 -1.36 -18.76 -8.24
N LYS A 227 -1.10 -19.41 -9.39
CA LYS A 227 -1.43 -18.90 -10.74
C LYS A 227 -0.79 -17.55 -11.06
N TYR A 228 0.45 -17.35 -10.61
CA TYR A 228 1.28 -16.22 -11.00
C TYR A 228 1.28 -16.05 -12.53
N PHE A 229 0.91 -14.85 -12.98
CA PHE A 229 0.54 -14.44 -14.35
C PHE A 229 -0.86 -14.86 -14.83
N GLY A 230 -1.75 -13.86 -14.93
CA GLY A 230 -3.03 -13.93 -15.66
C GLY A 230 -4.22 -13.36 -14.90
N ASP A 231 -4.25 -13.49 -13.59
CA ASP A 231 -5.33 -12.93 -12.76
C ASP A 231 -5.05 -11.49 -12.33
N SER A 232 -5.66 -10.52 -13.03
CA SER A 232 -5.54 -9.08 -12.73
C SER A 232 -6.29 -8.61 -11.47
N THR A 233 -6.81 -9.52 -10.65
CA THR A 233 -7.52 -9.19 -9.41
C THR A 233 -6.54 -8.75 -8.32
N LEU A 234 -6.86 -7.62 -7.67
CA LEU A 234 -6.17 -7.17 -6.46
C LEU A 234 -6.59 -8.04 -5.28
N SER A 235 -5.64 -8.41 -4.43
CA SER A 235 -5.98 -8.99 -3.13
C SER A 235 -6.68 -7.96 -2.24
N LYS A 236 -7.26 -8.40 -1.13
CA LYS A 236 -7.81 -7.46 -0.14
C LYS A 236 -6.73 -6.61 0.53
N MET A 237 -5.51 -7.11 0.60
CA MET A 237 -4.37 -6.39 1.17
C MET A 237 -3.81 -5.37 0.18
N ASP A 238 -3.79 -5.67 -1.13
CA ASP A 238 -3.50 -4.70 -2.19
C ASP A 238 -4.49 -3.52 -2.14
N GLU A 239 -5.80 -3.83 -2.09
CA GLU A 239 -6.87 -2.82 -1.98
C GLU A 239 -6.74 -1.98 -0.70
N PHE A 240 -6.40 -2.62 0.42
CA PHE A 240 -6.23 -1.95 1.70
C PHE A 240 -5.00 -1.04 1.69
N ALA A 241 -3.86 -1.54 1.23
CA ALA A 241 -2.59 -0.84 1.28
C ALA A 241 -2.59 0.40 0.39
N VAL A 242 -3.15 0.33 -0.82
CA VAL A 242 -3.32 1.51 -1.68
C VAL A 242 -4.26 2.55 -1.05
N LYS A 243 -5.31 2.11 -0.34
CA LYS A 243 -6.28 3.00 0.32
C LYS A 243 -5.67 3.73 1.52
N VAL A 244 -4.67 3.16 2.16
CA VAL A 244 -3.96 3.81 3.28
C VAL A 244 -3.17 5.04 2.81
N TYR A 245 -2.54 4.95 1.63
CA TYR A 245 -1.76 6.07 1.07
C TYR A 245 -2.58 7.02 0.20
N TYR A 246 -3.49 6.47 -0.60
CA TYR A 246 -4.26 7.23 -1.60
C TYR A 246 -5.75 7.29 -1.29
N GLY A 247 -6.13 7.02 -0.04
CA GLY A 247 -7.46 7.26 0.47
C GLY A 247 -7.50 8.49 1.37
N ASN A 248 -8.68 9.05 1.50
CA ASN A 248 -8.94 10.10 2.48
C ASN A 248 -9.42 9.44 3.77
N ILE A 249 -8.50 8.97 4.61
CA ILE A 249 -8.78 8.25 5.85
C ILE A 249 -8.30 9.06 7.07
N PRO A 250 -8.94 8.91 8.25
CA PRO A 250 -8.47 9.54 9.48
C PRO A 250 -6.97 9.28 9.74
N GLU A 251 -6.26 10.34 10.14
CA GLU A 251 -4.83 10.29 10.41
C GLU A 251 -4.55 10.74 11.84
N PHE A 252 -3.88 9.90 12.62
CA PHE A 252 -3.25 10.33 13.86
C PHE A 252 -1.75 10.55 13.62
N ASN A 253 -1.31 11.79 13.75
CA ASN A 253 0.10 12.16 13.63
C ASN A 253 0.74 12.24 15.01
N ALA A 254 1.63 11.29 15.30
CA ALA A 254 2.33 11.17 16.58
C ALA A 254 3.31 12.31 16.86
N ASN A 255 3.80 12.99 15.82
CA ASN A 255 4.73 14.10 15.98
C ASN A 255 3.99 15.37 16.43
N THR A 256 2.75 15.57 15.97
CA THR A 256 1.94 16.76 16.30
C THR A 256 0.85 16.49 17.34
N ASN A 257 0.61 15.23 17.69
CA ASN A 257 -0.48 14.78 18.57
C ASN A 257 -1.87 15.20 18.07
N TYR A 258 -2.08 15.20 16.75
CA TYR A 258 -3.38 15.52 16.15
C TYR A 258 -4.00 14.30 15.47
N LEU A 259 -5.30 14.15 15.67
CA LEU A 259 -6.16 13.25 14.91
C LEU A 259 -7.01 14.08 13.96
N ASP A 260 -6.72 14.00 12.67
CA ASP A 260 -7.52 14.58 11.60
C ASP A 260 -8.53 13.55 11.09
N ILE A 261 -9.80 13.94 11.05
CA ILE A 261 -10.92 13.12 10.59
C ILE A 261 -11.55 13.84 9.39
N PRO A 262 -11.27 13.38 8.16
CA PRO A 262 -11.67 14.10 6.96
C PRO A 262 -13.19 14.08 6.73
N ARG A 263 -13.84 12.97 7.09
CA ARG A 263 -15.30 12.86 7.06
C ARG A 263 -15.83 11.94 8.16
N VAL A 264 -16.66 12.52 9.01
CA VAL A 264 -17.55 11.83 9.95
C VAL A 264 -18.99 12.16 9.60
N GLU A 265 -19.85 11.14 9.60
CA GLU A 265 -21.29 11.31 9.45
C GLU A 265 -21.97 11.50 10.80
N VAL A 266 -22.78 12.56 10.88
CA VAL A 266 -23.73 12.82 11.97
C VAL A 266 -25.11 12.87 11.35
N GLY A 267 -25.89 11.79 11.53
CA GLY A 267 -27.09 11.58 10.70
C GLY A 267 -26.68 11.45 9.23
N ASN A 268 -27.27 12.27 8.36
CA ASN A 268 -26.99 12.29 6.91
C ASN A 268 -26.10 13.47 6.48
N VAL A 269 -25.48 14.18 7.42
CA VAL A 269 -24.62 15.33 7.14
C VAL A 269 -23.17 14.97 7.42
N GLY A 270 -22.30 15.27 6.45
CA GLY A 270 -20.86 15.09 6.58
C GLY A 270 -20.21 16.26 7.31
N PHE A 271 -19.33 15.95 8.26
CA PHE A 271 -18.47 16.90 8.95
C PHE A 271 -17.02 16.45 8.88
N PHE A 272 -16.08 17.39 9.00
CA PHE A 272 -14.69 17.09 9.32
C PHE A 272 -14.46 17.40 10.81
N ALA A 273 -13.43 16.81 11.40
CA ALA A 273 -13.04 17.10 12.77
C ALA A 273 -11.53 16.98 12.96
N LEU A 274 -10.93 17.94 13.66
CA LEU A 274 -9.55 17.92 14.12
C LEU A 274 -9.55 17.84 15.65
N LEU A 275 -8.92 16.80 16.18
CA LEU A 275 -8.83 16.54 17.60
C LEU A 275 -7.36 16.58 18.05
N LYS A 276 -7.10 17.12 19.24
CA LYS A 276 -5.78 17.12 19.88
C LYS A 276 -5.71 16.05 20.95
N HIS A 277 -4.67 15.22 20.94
CA HIS A 277 -4.39 14.29 22.03
C HIS A 277 -3.76 15.01 23.21
N GLU A 278 -4.34 14.80 24.39
CA GLU A 278 -3.93 15.43 25.66
C GLU A 278 -3.18 14.45 26.58
N GLY A 279 -2.77 13.30 26.05
CA GLY A 279 -2.25 12.19 26.85
C GLY A 279 -3.34 11.26 27.41
N GLY A 280 -2.91 10.08 27.87
CA GLY A 280 -3.80 9.08 28.45
C GLY A 280 -4.95 8.65 27.52
N GLY A 281 -4.79 8.75 26.20
CA GLY A 281 -5.86 8.41 25.24
C GLY A 281 -7.05 9.37 25.24
N VAL A 282 -6.89 10.59 25.78
CA VAL A 282 -7.92 11.63 25.78
C VAL A 282 -7.69 12.60 24.64
N PHE A 283 -8.77 13.03 23.99
CA PHE A 283 -8.78 13.94 22.86
C PHE A 283 -9.71 15.12 23.08
N SER A 284 -9.22 16.32 22.83
CA SER A 284 -10.01 17.56 22.81
C SER A 284 -10.40 17.89 21.36
N LEU A 285 -11.66 18.25 21.12
CA LEU A 285 -12.07 18.76 19.82
C LEU A 285 -11.49 20.17 19.64
N LEU A 286 -10.67 20.37 18.61
CA LEU A 286 -10.13 21.69 18.29
C LEU A 286 -10.94 22.41 17.22
N ARG A 287 -11.31 21.67 16.17
CA ARG A 287 -12.02 22.23 15.03
C ARG A 287 -12.98 21.19 14.48
N ALA A 288 -14.16 21.62 14.08
CA ALA A 288 -15.07 20.84 13.24
C ALA A 288 -15.86 21.77 12.33
N GLY A 289 -16.39 21.23 11.25
CA GLY A 289 -17.23 21.95 10.32
C GLY A 289 -17.91 21.01 9.34
N ARG A 290 -18.89 21.51 8.58
CA ARG A 290 -19.51 20.75 7.50
C ARG A 290 -18.48 20.50 6.39
N THR A 291 -18.58 19.35 5.73
CA THR A 291 -17.77 19.02 4.56
C THR A 291 -18.61 18.34 3.49
N THR A 292 -18.26 18.59 2.23
CA THR A 292 -18.73 17.82 1.08
C THR A 292 -17.72 16.76 0.65
N GLU A 293 -16.49 16.80 1.17
CA GLU A 293 -15.40 15.90 0.82
C GLU A 293 -15.72 14.46 1.18
N THR A 294 -15.36 13.53 0.32
CA THR A 294 -15.55 12.09 0.53
C THR A 294 -14.39 11.50 1.32
N SER A 295 -14.69 10.65 2.29
CA SER A 295 -13.70 9.76 2.93
C SER A 295 -13.71 8.41 2.23
N SER A 296 -12.55 7.76 2.14
CA SER A 296 -12.44 6.38 1.66
C SER A 296 -13.05 5.38 2.63
N VAL A 297 -13.19 5.76 3.90
CA VAL A 297 -13.84 4.95 4.93
C VAL A 297 -14.64 5.87 5.87
N ILE A 298 -15.96 5.76 5.79
CA ILE A 298 -16.86 6.65 6.50
C ILE A 298 -16.78 6.39 8.00
N THR A 299 -16.36 7.43 8.75
CA THR A 299 -16.46 7.47 10.21
C THR A 299 -17.89 7.78 10.62
N LYS A 300 -18.40 7.13 11.67
CA LYS A 300 -19.77 7.35 12.17
C LYS A 300 -19.77 7.88 13.59
N TYR A 301 -20.56 8.92 13.82
CA TYR A 301 -20.82 9.44 15.14
C TYR A 301 -22.24 9.09 15.60
N ASN A 302 -22.32 8.18 16.56
CA ASN A 302 -23.55 7.74 17.21
C ASN A 302 -23.42 8.10 18.69
N TYR A 303 -23.88 9.29 19.07
CA TYR A 303 -23.73 9.82 20.43
C TYR A 303 -23.99 8.76 21.51
N PRO A 304 -23.10 8.56 22.49
CA PRO A 304 -21.86 9.33 22.76
C PRO A 304 -20.60 8.76 22.08
N VAL A 305 -20.70 7.89 21.09
CA VAL A 305 -19.57 7.13 20.51
C VAL A 305 -19.21 7.63 19.11
N LEU A 306 -17.91 7.79 18.86
CA LEU A 306 -17.30 8.01 17.56
C LEU A 306 -16.54 6.74 17.15
N ILE A 307 -16.90 6.17 16.01
CA ILE A 307 -16.28 4.96 15.46
C ILE A 307 -15.43 5.32 14.25
N LEU A 308 -14.12 5.15 14.39
CA LEU A 308 -13.14 5.33 13.32
C LEU A 308 -12.79 3.95 12.77
N PRO A 309 -13.36 3.54 11.61
CA PRO A 309 -13.14 2.21 11.06
C PRO A 309 -11.71 1.97 10.59
N MET A 310 -11.02 3.02 10.17
CA MET A 310 -9.59 3.03 9.84
C MET A 310 -8.99 4.35 10.31
N VAL A 311 -7.88 4.26 11.03
CA VAL A 311 -7.03 5.39 11.43
C VAL A 311 -5.61 5.01 11.10
N LYS A 312 -4.99 5.72 10.15
CA LYS A 312 -3.54 5.55 9.93
C LYS A 312 -2.78 6.30 11.02
N PHE A 313 -1.81 5.63 11.60
CA PHE A 313 -0.89 6.19 12.59
C PHE A 313 0.39 6.59 11.86
N VAL A 314 0.72 7.89 11.93
CA VAL A 314 1.88 8.46 11.25
C VAL A 314 2.89 8.92 12.30
N ALA A 315 4.12 8.41 12.19
CA ALA A 315 5.25 8.84 13.01
C ALA A 315 6.45 9.10 12.10
N ASN A 316 7.15 10.22 12.31
CA ASN A 316 8.29 10.62 11.48
C ASN A 316 8.00 10.61 9.97
N GLY A 317 6.79 11.02 9.59
CA GLY A 317 6.34 11.06 8.18
C GLY A 317 6.00 9.70 7.57
N LYS A 318 6.00 8.62 8.35
CA LYS A 318 5.72 7.26 7.88
C LYS A 318 4.46 6.70 8.50
N VAL A 319 3.68 5.95 7.73
CA VAL A 319 2.60 5.13 8.27
C VAL A 319 3.22 3.94 8.99
N THR A 320 3.05 3.86 10.30
CA THR A 320 3.62 2.76 11.10
C THR A 320 2.60 1.71 11.46
N ALA A 321 1.31 2.05 11.43
CA ALA A 321 0.21 1.14 11.72
C ALA A 321 -1.13 1.71 11.23
N VAL A 322 -2.14 0.84 11.14
CA VAL A 322 -3.52 1.22 10.86
C VAL A 322 -4.44 0.52 11.84
N TYR A 323 -5.25 1.29 12.56
CA TYR A 323 -6.12 0.78 13.62
C TYR A 323 -7.59 1.09 13.35
N LYS A 324 -8.45 0.29 13.96
CA LYS A 324 -9.82 0.67 14.24
C LYS A 324 -9.86 1.31 15.63
N ALA A 325 -10.51 2.46 15.76
CA ALA A 325 -10.59 3.17 17.03
C ALA A 325 -12.05 3.46 17.42
N ARG A 326 -12.33 3.29 18.72
CA ARG A 326 -13.60 3.65 19.34
C ARG A 326 -13.36 4.73 20.39
N LEU A 327 -13.94 5.90 20.16
CA LEU A 327 -13.82 7.06 21.04
C LEU A 327 -15.17 7.34 21.72
N ARG A 328 -15.19 7.40 23.05
CA ARG A 328 -16.37 7.78 23.83
C ARG A 328 -16.30 9.22 24.27
N ARG A 329 -17.34 9.99 24.00
CA ARG A 329 -17.52 11.34 24.53
C ARG A 329 -17.78 11.28 26.03
N ARG A 330 -16.99 12.02 26.79
CA ARG A 330 -17.08 12.22 28.24
C ARG A 330 -18.07 13.34 28.56
N SER A 331 -18.45 13.43 29.83
CA SER A 331 -19.29 14.52 30.36
C SER A 331 -18.67 15.91 30.18
N ASP A 332 -17.34 16.00 30.21
CA ASP A 332 -16.58 17.24 29.98
C ASP A 332 -16.43 17.62 28.49
N GLY A 333 -17.08 16.88 27.59
CA GLY A 333 -17.07 17.12 26.15
C GLY A 333 -15.85 16.57 25.40
N ARG A 334 -14.82 16.06 26.10
CA ARG A 334 -13.65 15.41 25.48
C ARG A 334 -13.98 13.98 25.06
N PHE A 335 -13.15 13.42 24.18
CA PHE A 335 -13.23 12.01 23.79
C PHE A 335 -12.16 11.20 24.51
N LYS A 336 -12.51 10.00 24.97
CA LYS A 336 -11.57 9.01 25.50
C LYS A 336 -11.58 7.80 24.59
N ILE A 337 -10.42 7.32 24.21
CA ILE A 337 -10.31 6.03 23.52
C ILE A 337 -10.71 4.92 24.50
N GLU A 338 -11.71 4.12 24.11
CA GLU A 338 -12.15 2.94 24.86
C GLU A 338 -11.46 1.66 24.38
N GLY A 339 -10.91 1.69 23.16
CA GLY A 339 -10.18 0.60 22.59
C GLY A 339 -9.60 1.00 21.24
N PHE A 340 -8.36 0.59 21.04
CA PHE A 340 -7.90 0.22 19.72
C PHE A 340 -8.16 -1.27 19.59
N ASP A 341 -8.55 -1.74 18.41
CA ASP A 341 -8.32 -3.16 18.12
C ASP A 341 -6.80 -3.31 17.97
N PRO A 342 -6.10 -3.96 18.92
CA PRO A 342 -4.64 -4.10 18.85
C PRO A 342 -4.24 -5.02 17.69
N LYS A 343 -5.16 -5.86 17.21
CA LYS A 343 -5.06 -6.45 15.88
C LYS A 343 -5.28 -5.30 14.91
N ARG A 344 -4.19 -4.85 14.26
CA ARG A 344 -4.26 -3.91 13.13
C ARG A 344 -5.39 -4.34 12.21
N VAL A 345 -6.05 -3.38 11.54
CA VAL A 345 -7.20 -3.68 10.68
C VAL A 345 -6.84 -4.79 9.70
N HIS A 346 -7.28 -6.01 10.01
CA HIS A 346 -7.04 -7.17 9.17
C HIS A 346 -8.13 -7.16 8.09
N PRO A 347 -7.79 -7.13 6.79
CA PRO A 347 -8.75 -6.96 5.71
C PRO A 347 -9.94 -7.95 5.72
N CYS A 348 -9.81 -9.07 6.44
CA CYS A 348 -10.83 -10.12 6.57
C CYS A 348 -11.95 -9.81 7.58
N THR A 349 -11.89 -8.69 8.33
CA THR A 349 -12.86 -8.38 9.39
C THR A 349 -14.06 -7.53 8.92
N LYS A 350 -14.84 -8.02 7.95
CA LYS A 350 -16.25 -7.61 7.75
C LYS A 350 -16.90 -8.44 6.63
N TYR A 351 -17.73 -9.43 6.98
CA TYR A 351 -19.03 -9.80 6.36
C TYR A 351 -19.49 -11.12 7.03
N PRO A 352 -20.51 -11.14 7.90
CA PRO A 352 -20.92 -12.35 8.63
C PRO A 352 -21.73 -13.37 7.80
N GLU A 353 -21.78 -13.29 6.46
CA GLU A 353 -22.61 -14.18 5.63
C GLU A 353 -21.94 -14.70 4.35
N VAL A 354 -20.61 -14.77 4.29
CA VAL A 354 -19.95 -15.53 3.22
C VAL A 354 -19.03 -16.56 3.86
N ASN A 355 -19.28 -17.82 3.53
CA ASN A 355 -18.56 -18.99 3.98
C ASN A 355 -17.07 -18.87 3.58
N THR A 356 -16.27 -18.29 4.47
CA THR A 356 -14.82 -18.13 4.40
C THR A 356 -14.17 -19.46 4.74
N ALA A 357 -14.19 -20.41 3.80
CA ALA A 357 -13.57 -21.70 4.08
C ALA A 357 -12.10 -21.56 4.47
N ASN A 358 -11.43 -20.43 4.19
CA ASN A 358 -9.98 -20.40 4.06
C ASN A 358 -9.35 -19.00 4.26
N CYS A 359 -9.63 -18.38 5.42
CA CYS A 359 -8.58 -17.65 6.14
C CYS A 359 -7.68 -18.75 6.74
N TYR A 360 -6.73 -19.27 5.98
CA TYR A 360 -6.11 -20.58 6.27
C TYR A 360 -5.23 -20.54 7.52
N GLU A 361 -5.66 -21.32 8.53
CA GLU A 361 -5.06 -21.74 9.82
C GLU A 361 -4.69 -20.67 10.87
#